data_AF-A0A928Y743-F1
#
_entry.id   AF-A0A928Y743-F1
#
_cell.length_a   1.000
_cell.length_b   1.000
_cell.length_c   1.000
_cell.angle_alpha   90.00
_cell.angle_beta   90.00
_cell.angle_gamma   90.00
#
_symmetry.space_group_name_H-M   'P 1'
#
loop_
_entity.id
_entity.type
_entity.pdbx_description
1 polymer ?
#
loop_
_entity_poly.entity_id
_entity_poly.type
_entity_poly.pdbx_seq_one_letter_code
_entity_poly.pdbx_strand_id
1 'polypeptide(L)'
;MKIRKLFVAATLLALASLFFGWQSPVASARQPKILEFDTMVGNTQAFTGDTNPIRGINGGGLPWSLTSAKGELKTNGRLEINVQGLVLAAGPNAGSNPIANFAAIVSCLTGDGDVLNVATGTFPATTGPASQGGGDAKIETVVSLPQPCIAPIIFVTSPGGAWFAATGN
;
A
#
# COMPACT_ATOMS: atom_id res chain seq x y z
N MET A 1 25.51 -55.95 -67.42
CA MET A 1 25.43 -54.94 -66.34
C MET A 1 24.19 -55.23 -65.51
N LYS A 2 24.33 -55.30 -64.18
CA LYS A 2 23.42 -55.93 -63.20
C LYS A 2 22.43 -54.93 -62.56
N ILE A 3 21.38 -55.49 -61.91
CA ILE A 3 20.46 -54.91 -60.88
C ILE A 3 19.24 -54.16 -61.50
N ARG A 4 17.96 -54.59 -61.46
CA ARG A 4 17.04 -55.29 -60.51
C ARG A 4 16.52 -54.43 -59.34
N LYS A 5 15.18 -54.40 -59.19
CA LYS A 5 14.33 -54.00 -58.02
C LYS A 5 13.90 -52.52 -57.96
N LEU A 6 12.74 -52.10 -57.42
CA LEU A 6 11.43 -52.68 -57.04
C LEU A 6 10.51 -51.46 -56.73
N PHE A 7 9.19 -51.69 -56.73
CA PHE A 7 8.09 -50.93 -56.10
C PHE A 7 8.43 -50.00 -54.91
N VAL A 8 7.66 -48.91 -54.74
CA VAL A 8 6.64 -48.72 -53.66
C VAL A 8 6.02 -47.30 -53.75
N ALA A 9 4.69 -47.25 -53.58
CA ALA A 9 3.81 -46.07 -53.59
C ALA A 9 3.91 -45.21 -52.31
N ALA A 10 3.54 -43.93 -52.38
CA ALA A 10 3.11 -43.18 -51.18
C ALA A 10 2.18 -42.01 -51.53
N THR A 11 0.95 -42.15 -51.05
CA THR A 11 -0.15 -41.20 -50.88
C THR A 11 0.25 -39.81 -50.33
N LEU A 12 -0.19 -38.75 -51.00
CA LEU A 12 -0.20 -37.38 -50.48
C LEU A 12 -1.58 -37.06 -49.91
N LEU A 13 -1.77 -37.28 -48.59
CA LEU A 13 -2.89 -36.71 -47.84
C LEU A 13 -2.48 -35.34 -47.28
N ALA A 14 -3.22 -34.30 -47.65
CA ALA A 14 -3.06 -32.95 -47.15
C ALA A 14 -3.44 -32.86 -45.67
N LEU A 15 -2.46 -32.57 -44.80
CA LEU A 15 -2.67 -32.20 -43.40
C LEU A 15 -2.76 -30.67 -43.30
N ALA A 16 -3.98 -30.13 -43.37
CA ALA A 16 -4.28 -28.78 -42.92
C ALA A 16 -4.50 -28.82 -41.40
N SER A 17 -3.43 -28.80 -40.62
CA SER A 17 -3.50 -28.66 -39.16
C SER A 17 -3.82 -27.22 -38.78
N LEU A 18 -5.00 -27.07 -38.19
CA LEU A 18 -5.52 -25.89 -37.52
C LEU A 18 -4.52 -25.37 -36.48
N PHE A 19 -3.89 -24.23 -36.75
CA PHE A 19 -3.23 -23.42 -35.72
C PHE A 19 -4.30 -22.67 -34.91
N PHE A 20 -5.09 -23.39 -34.12
CA PHE A 20 -5.78 -22.79 -32.98
C PHE A 20 -4.70 -22.49 -31.94
N GLY A 21 -4.13 -21.29 -32.03
CA GLY A 21 -3.20 -20.76 -31.03
C GLY A 21 -3.88 -20.77 -29.67
N TRP A 22 -3.52 -21.74 -28.84
CA TRP A 22 -3.94 -21.79 -27.45
C TRP A 22 -3.21 -20.66 -26.74
N GLN A 23 -3.85 -19.48 -26.69
CA GLN A 23 -3.35 -18.36 -25.90
C GLN A 23 -3.60 -18.74 -24.44
N SER A 24 -2.60 -19.34 -23.79
CA SER A 24 -2.64 -19.52 -22.35
C SER A 24 -2.82 -18.14 -21.73
N PRO A 25 -3.83 -17.92 -20.87
CA PRO A 25 -3.93 -16.67 -20.16
C PRO A 25 -2.65 -16.50 -19.36
N VAL A 26 -1.88 -15.45 -19.65
CA VAL A 26 -0.71 -15.08 -18.85
C VAL A 26 -1.27 -14.72 -17.48
N ALA A 27 -1.11 -15.61 -16.50
CA ALA A 27 -1.47 -15.33 -15.13
C ALA A 27 -0.64 -14.12 -14.69
N SER A 28 -1.29 -12.98 -14.48
CA SER A 28 -0.65 -11.79 -13.91
C SER A 28 -0.11 -12.18 -12.54
N ALA A 29 1.21 -12.40 -12.43
CA ALA A 29 1.85 -12.73 -11.17
C ALA A 29 1.48 -11.67 -10.13
N ARG A 30 0.85 -12.10 -9.02
CA ARG A 30 0.51 -11.20 -7.91
C ARG A 30 1.81 -10.63 -7.37
N GLN A 31 1.97 -9.32 -7.45
CA GLN A 31 3.17 -8.63 -6.97
C GLN A 31 3.39 -8.93 -5.47
N PRO A 32 4.61 -9.31 -5.04
CA PRO A 32 4.87 -9.63 -3.64
C PRO A 32 4.60 -8.45 -2.70
N LYS A 33 4.08 -8.75 -1.51
CA LYS A 33 3.82 -7.77 -0.45
C LYS A 33 5.07 -7.60 0.43
N ILE A 34 5.36 -6.36 0.79
CA ILE A 34 6.34 -6.00 1.84
C ILE A 34 5.62 -6.04 3.20
N LEU A 35 4.43 -5.44 3.27
CA LEU A 35 3.63 -5.34 4.50
C LEU A 35 2.15 -5.43 4.16
N GLU A 36 1.38 -6.11 5.01
CA GLU A 36 -0.08 -6.12 5.03
C GLU A 36 -0.50 -5.95 6.48
N PHE A 37 -1.55 -5.16 6.72
CA PHE A 37 -2.03 -4.83 8.05
C PHE A 37 -3.55 -4.70 8.04
N ASP A 38 -4.18 -5.13 9.13
CA ASP A 38 -5.63 -5.03 9.36
C ASP A 38 -5.96 -4.05 10.49
N THR A 39 -4.97 -3.31 10.97
CA THR A 39 -5.11 -2.35 12.07
C THR A 39 -3.99 -1.30 12.07
N MET A 40 -4.26 -0.19 12.74
CA MET A 40 -3.33 0.88 13.05
C MET A 40 -3.61 1.41 14.45
N VAL A 41 -2.62 2.05 15.06
CA VAL A 41 -2.74 2.70 16.36
C VAL A 41 -2.74 4.21 16.17
N GLY A 42 -3.73 4.89 16.75
CA GLY A 42 -3.80 6.35 16.77
C GLY A 42 -2.71 6.97 17.66
N ASN A 43 -2.29 8.18 17.30
CA ASN A 43 -1.34 8.97 18.07
C ASN A 43 -1.86 9.17 19.51
N THR A 44 -1.10 8.72 20.50
CA THR A 44 -1.46 8.90 21.92
C THR A 44 -0.80 10.15 22.49
N GLN A 45 -1.22 10.60 23.68
CA GLN A 45 -0.68 11.80 24.32
C GLN A 45 0.86 11.85 24.36
N ALA A 46 1.51 10.71 24.59
CA ALA A 46 2.96 10.60 24.66
C ALA A 46 3.66 10.95 23.34
N PHE A 47 2.99 10.83 22.19
CA PHE A 47 3.57 11.07 20.88
C PHE A 47 3.13 12.40 20.25
N THR A 48 2.38 13.23 20.98
CA THR A 48 1.90 14.51 20.47
C THR A 48 3.03 15.51 20.19
N GLY A 49 2.91 16.22 19.07
CA GLY A 49 3.92 17.17 18.62
C GLY A 49 5.29 16.52 18.41
N ASP A 50 6.32 17.15 18.94
CA ASP A 50 7.72 16.73 18.88
C ASP A 50 8.19 15.96 20.13
N THR A 51 7.26 15.58 21.02
CA THR A 51 7.61 14.96 22.31
C THR A 51 8.35 13.63 22.14
N ASN A 52 7.84 12.74 21.28
CA ASN A 52 8.45 11.45 20.97
C ASN A 52 8.27 11.12 19.48
N PRO A 53 9.04 11.73 18.57
CA PRO A 53 8.90 11.46 17.15
C PRO A 53 9.30 10.02 16.80
N ILE A 54 8.54 9.39 15.90
CA ILE A 54 8.90 8.07 15.38
C ILE A 54 9.72 8.29 14.11
N ARG A 55 11.01 7.93 14.15
CA ARG A 55 11.93 8.08 13.00
C ARG A 55 11.91 9.51 12.41
N GLY A 56 11.91 10.50 13.30
CA GLY A 56 11.88 11.92 12.94
C GLY A 56 10.53 12.46 12.49
N ILE A 57 9.46 11.65 12.51
CA ILE A 57 8.10 12.08 12.18
C ILE A 57 7.38 12.46 13.47
N ASN A 58 7.08 13.75 13.62
CA ASN A 58 6.32 14.31 14.74
C ASN A 58 4.87 13.84 14.69
N GLY A 59 4.25 13.61 15.86
CA GLY A 59 2.83 13.31 15.94
C GLY A 59 1.98 14.56 15.75
N GLY A 60 0.70 14.35 15.44
CA GLY A 60 -0.32 15.40 15.52
C GLY A 60 -0.30 16.10 16.89
N GLY A 61 -0.69 17.38 16.92
CA GLY A 61 -0.66 18.20 18.13
C GLY A 61 -1.66 17.79 19.23
N LEU A 62 -2.54 16.83 18.95
CA LEU A 62 -3.47 16.23 19.90
C LEU A 62 -3.51 14.72 19.67
N PRO A 63 -3.95 13.92 20.66
CA PRO A 63 -4.22 12.50 20.48
C PRO A 63 -5.27 12.23 19.41
N TRP A 64 -5.11 11.10 18.71
CA TRP A 64 -6.01 10.59 17.68
C TRP A 64 -6.42 9.16 18.00
N SER A 65 -7.61 8.78 17.56
CA SER A 65 -8.12 7.42 17.58
C SER A 65 -8.76 7.10 16.23
N LEU A 66 -8.97 5.82 15.97
CA LEU A 66 -9.61 5.34 14.75
C LEU A 66 -10.51 4.16 15.07
N THR A 67 -11.52 3.94 14.22
CA THR A 67 -12.39 2.76 14.33
C THR A 67 -11.72 1.54 13.73
N SER A 68 -11.14 1.67 12.53
CA SER A 68 -10.36 0.62 11.89
C SER A 68 -9.47 1.18 10.80
N ALA A 69 -8.44 0.43 10.43
CA ALA A 69 -7.66 0.69 9.23
C ALA A 69 -7.12 -0.62 8.67
N LYS A 70 -6.98 -0.73 7.37
CA LYS A 70 -6.33 -1.86 6.72
C LYS A 70 -5.58 -1.41 5.47
N GLY A 71 -4.59 -2.18 5.04
CA GLY A 71 -3.83 -1.82 3.86
C GLY A 71 -2.70 -2.77 3.54
N GLU A 72 -2.02 -2.46 2.43
CA GLU A 72 -0.87 -3.22 1.96
C GLU A 72 0.16 -2.29 1.29
N LEU A 73 1.42 -2.68 1.42
CA LEU A 73 2.55 -2.13 0.68
C LEU A 73 3.19 -3.24 -0.14
N LYS A 74 3.34 -3.03 -1.44
CA LYS A 74 3.96 -3.99 -2.36
C LYS A 74 5.40 -3.63 -2.69
N THR A 75 6.14 -4.63 -3.16
CA THR A 75 7.54 -4.51 -3.59
C THR A 75 7.76 -3.50 -4.70
N ASN A 76 6.75 -3.24 -5.53
CA ASN A 76 6.79 -2.21 -6.56
C ASN A 76 6.38 -0.81 -6.06
N GLY A 77 6.23 -0.61 -4.76
CA GLY A 77 5.85 0.67 -4.16
C GLY A 77 4.35 0.97 -4.17
N ARG A 78 3.49 0.06 -4.68
CA ARG A 78 2.04 0.26 -4.55
C ARG A 78 1.65 0.25 -3.08
N LEU A 79 1.07 1.35 -2.64
CA LEU A 79 0.54 1.58 -1.30
C LEU A 79 -0.99 1.72 -1.39
N GLU A 80 -1.69 0.92 -0.60
CA GLU A 80 -3.13 1.06 -0.37
C GLU A 80 -3.42 1.11 1.12
N ILE A 81 -4.20 2.10 1.55
CA ILE A 81 -4.66 2.27 2.93
C ILE A 81 -6.14 2.66 2.88
N ASN A 82 -6.97 1.93 3.64
CA ASN A 82 -8.35 2.29 3.91
C ASN A 82 -8.47 2.56 5.41
N VAL A 83 -8.88 3.76 5.77
CA VAL A 83 -9.04 4.21 7.17
C VAL A 83 -10.50 4.55 7.41
N GLN A 84 -10.99 4.21 8.60
CA GLN A 84 -12.34 4.51 9.05
C GLN A 84 -12.31 5.18 10.42
N GLY A 85 -13.03 6.29 10.55
CA GLY A 85 -13.23 6.97 11.83
C GLY A 85 -11.96 7.54 12.46
N LEU A 86 -10.94 7.93 11.67
CA LEU A 86 -9.73 8.57 12.21
C LEU A 86 -10.03 10.01 12.67
N VAL A 87 -10.15 10.20 13.98
CA VAL A 87 -10.64 11.42 14.62
C VAL A 87 -9.78 11.82 15.82
N LEU A 88 -9.95 13.05 16.29
CA LEU A 88 -9.33 13.49 17.53
C LEU A 88 -9.83 12.65 18.71
N ALA A 89 -8.92 12.20 19.57
CA ALA A 89 -9.24 11.47 20.79
C ALA A 89 -9.32 12.37 22.04
N ALA A 90 -8.95 13.65 21.92
CA ALA A 90 -9.01 14.61 23.02
C ALA A 90 -9.28 16.05 22.53
N GLY A 91 -9.54 16.93 23.48
CA GLY A 91 -9.82 18.35 23.23
C GLY A 91 -11.28 18.64 22.86
N PRO A 92 -11.62 19.91 22.53
CA PRO A 92 -13.00 20.34 22.29
C PRO A 92 -13.70 19.63 21.12
N ASN A 93 -12.93 19.10 20.16
CA ASN A 93 -13.41 18.41 18.97
C ASN A 93 -13.21 16.88 19.03
N ALA A 94 -13.04 16.32 20.24
CA ALA A 94 -12.89 14.87 20.41
C ALA A 94 -14.05 14.11 19.74
N GLY A 95 -13.74 13.00 19.08
CA GLY A 95 -14.68 12.21 18.28
C GLY A 95 -14.94 12.74 16.87
N SER A 96 -14.30 13.84 16.46
CA SER A 96 -14.45 14.42 15.12
C SER A 96 -13.12 14.59 14.39
N ASN A 97 -13.16 14.46 13.06
CA ASN A 97 -12.05 14.78 12.16
C ASN A 97 -12.20 16.22 11.63
N PRO A 98 -11.28 17.14 11.97
CA PRO A 98 -11.27 18.49 11.40
C PRO A 98 -10.49 18.60 10.07
N ILE A 99 -9.85 17.52 9.61
CA ILE A 99 -8.88 17.55 8.52
C ILE A 99 -9.49 16.99 7.24
N ALA A 100 -9.67 17.84 6.23
CA ALA A 100 -10.29 17.43 4.96
C ALA A 100 -9.39 16.59 4.04
N ASN A 101 -8.09 16.51 4.33
CA ASN A 101 -7.13 15.77 3.53
C ASN A 101 -6.10 15.06 4.40
N PHE A 102 -5.91 13.77 4.19
CA PHE A 102 -4.81 13.01 4.78
C PHE A 102 -3.70 12.79 3.76
N ALA A 103 -2.48 12.54 4.24
CA ALA A 103 -1.39 11.99 3.44
C ALA A 103 -0.86 10.72 4.13
N ALA A 104 0.01 9.97 3.46
CA ALA A 104 0.72 8.87 4.07
C ALA A 104 2.23 9.09 4.00
N ILE A 105 2.93 8.48 4.96
CA ILE A 105 4.39 8.35 4.92
C ILE A 105 4.74 6.88 5.09
N VAL A 106 5.58 6.36 4.18
CA VAL A 106 6.24 5.07 4.37
C VAL A 106 7.65 5.35 4.88
N SER A 107 7.92 4.95 6.13
CA SER A 107 9.23 5.07 6.75
C SER A 107 9.97 3.74 6.67
N CYS A 108 11.13 3.74 6.03
CA CYS A 108 12.01 2.58 5.91
C CYS A 108 13.36 2.86 6.58
N LEU A 109 14.07 1.79 6.98
CA LEU A 109 15.51 1.83 7.14
C LEU A 109 16.17 1.39 5.81
N THR A 110 17.22 2.08 5.38
CA THR A 110 18.03 1.71 4.20
C THR A 110 19.03 0.61 4.55
N GLY A 111 19.73 0.07 3.54
CA GLY A 111 20.81 -0.90 3.75
C GLY A 111 21.97 -0.38 4.61
N ASP A 112 22.16 0.94 4.64
CA ASP A 112 23.20 1.61 5.44
C ASP A 112 22.72 1.96 6.87
N GLY A 113 21.46 1.67 7.19
CA GLY A 113 20.86 1.94 8.50
C GLY A 113 20.20 3.31 8.65
N ASP A 114 20.18 4.13 7.59
CA ASP A 114 19.56 5.45 7.61
C ASP A 114 18.03 5.35 7.56
N VAL A 115 17.36 6.32 8.19
CA VAL A 115 15.91 6.50 8.07
C VAL A 115 15.61 7.24 6.76
N LEU A 116 14.72 6.66 5.94
CA LEU A 116 14.12 7.34 4.80
C LEU A 116 12.60 7.37 4.92
N ASN A 117 12.04 8.58 4.95
CA ASN A 117 10.61 8.84 5.04
C ASN A 117 10.07 9.26 3.67
N VAL A 118 9.30 8.39 3.02
CA VAL A 118 8.71 8.64 1.70
C VAL A 118 7.27 9.09 1.86
N ALA A 119 7.02 10.38 1.66
CA ALA A 119 5.67 10.96 1.73
C ALA A 119 4.90 10.80 0.42
N THR A 120 3.58 10.63 0.52
CA THR A 120 2.66 10.71 -0.61
C THR A 120 2.18 12.13 -0.86
N GLY A 121 1.40 12.33 -1.93
CA GLY A 121 0.47 13.47 -2.00
C GLY A 121 -0.70 13.34 -1.01
N THR A 122 -1.63 14.28 -1.07
CA THR A 122 -2.83 14.28 -0.22
C THR A 122 -4.02 13.58 -0.86
N PHE A 123 -4.88 13.01 -0.02
CA PHE A 123 -6.10 12.30 -0.38
C PHE A 123 -7.27 12.84 0.45
N PRO A 124 -8.48 12.91 -0.12
CA PRO A 124 -9.65 13.36 0.63
C PRO A 124 -9.92 12.51 1.87
N ALA A 125 -10.31 13.17 2.95
CA ALA A 125 -10.84 12.57 4.15
C ALA A 125 -12.16 13.24 4.53
N THR A 126 -13.13 12.46 4.98
CA THR A 126 -14.43 13.01 5.41
C THR A 126 -14.24 13.77 6.71
N THR A 127 -14.73 15.02 6.80
CA THR A 127 -14.71 15.81 8.04
C THR A 127 -15.96 15.59 8.89
N GLY A 128 -15.88 15.88 10.19
CA GLY A 128 -17.00 15.80 11.12
C GLY A 128 -16.91 14.62 12.09
N PRO A 129 -18.01 14.27 12.78
CA PRO A 129 -18.03 13.20 13.77
C PRO A 129 -17.80 11.81 13.14
N ALA A 130 -17.08 10.93 13.84
CA ALA A 130 -16.88 9.54 13.41
C ALA A 130 -18.20 8.79 13.17
N SER A 131 -19.23 9.09 13.99
CA SER A 131 -20.58 8.51 13.85
C SER A 131 -21.29 8.88 12.54
N GLN A 132 -20.76 9.86 11.80
CA GLN A 132 -21.28 10.33 10.52
C GLN A 132 -20.26 10.11 9.37
N GLY A 133 -19.29 9.22 9.57
CA GLY A 133 -18.23 8.91 8.59
C GLY A 133 -17.02 9.86 8.64
N GLY A 134 -16.94 10.75 9.63
CA GLY A 134 -15.79 11.61 9.83
C GLY A 134 -14.51 10.81 10.10
N GLY A 135 -13.44 11.12 9.39
CA GLY A 135 -12.15 10.44 9.48
C GLY A 135 -11.98 9.27 8.51
N ASP A 136 -12.94 9.04 7.63
CA ASP A 136 -12.83 8.03 6.58
C ASP A 136 -11.96 8.54 5.42
N ALA A 137 -11.04 7.70 4.95
CA ALA A 137 -10.18 8.02 3.82
C ALA A 137 -9.69 6.75 3.09
N LYS A 138 -9.47 6.89 1.78
CA LYS A 138 -8.77 5.89 0.96
C LYS A 138 -7.53 6.54 0.33
N ILE A 139 -6.36 5.98 0.63
CA ILE A 139 -5.08 6.36 0.06
C ILE A 139 -4.63 5.23 -0.85
N GLU A 140 -4.53 5.50 -2.16
CA GLU A 140 -4.03 4.52 -3.13
C GLU A 140 -3.07 5.21 -4.10
N THR A 141 -1.82 4.78 -4.10
CA THR A 141 -0.76 5.37 -4.94
C THR A 141 0.43 4.44 -5.12
N VAL A 142 1.45 4.91 -5.83
CA VAL A 142 2.76 4.28 -5.94
C VAL A 142 3.81 5.22 -5.36
N VAL A 143 4.61 4.72 -4.42
CA VAL A 143 5.73 5.46 -3.80
C VAL A 143 7.07 4.88 -4.25
N SER A 144 8.08 5.75 -4.36
CA SER A 144 9.46 5.32 -4.68
C SER A 144 10.17 4.88 -3.40
N LEU A 145 10.16 3.58 -3.14
CA LEU A 145 10.78 3.00 -1.94
C LEU A 145 12.30 2.85 -2.09
N PRO A 146 13.09 3.02 -1.01
CA PRO A 146 14.48 2.58 -1.01
C PRO A 146 14.56 1.07 -1.19
N GLN A 147 15.69 0.59 -1.71
CA GLN A 147 15.97 -0.84 -1.87
C GLN A 147 17.29 -1.16 -1.14
N PRO A 148 17.26 -1.90 -0.01
CA PRO A 148 16.07 -2.45 0.65
C PRO A 148 15.24 -1.40 1.43
N CYS A 149 13.96 -1.72 1.68
CA CYS A 149 13.13 -1.04 2.67
C CYS A 149 12.98 -1.95 3.90
N ILE A 150 13.83 -1.75 4.90
CA ILE A 150 13.87 -2.57 6.11
C ILE A 150 12.91 -2.00 7.17
N ALA A 151 12.19 -2.88 7.85
CA ALA A 151 11.25 -2.54 8.94
C ALA A 151 10.31 -1.36 8.57
N PRO A 152 9.46 -1.50 7.54
CA PRO A 152 8.56 -0.45 7.11
C PRO A 152 7.55 -0.08 8.22
N ILE A 153 7.34 1.22 8.42
CA ILE A 153 6.23 1.76 9.21
C ILE A 153 5.40 2.63 8.27
N ILE A 154 4.10 2.41 8.22
CA ILE A 154 3.19 3.22 7.41
C ILE A 154 2.42 4.14 8.36
N PHE A 155 2.43 5.43 8.06
CA PHE A 155 1.70 6.45 8.79
C PHE A 155 0.56 6.99 7.94
N VAL A 156 -0.55 7.31 8.59
CA VAL A 156 -1.54 8.28 8.09
C VAL A 156 -1.28 9.59 8.79
N THR A 157 -1.23 10.68 8.03
CA THR A 157 -0.67 11.96 8.47
C THR A 157 -1.54 13.13 8.04
N SER A 158 -1.29 14.29 8.65
CA SER A 158 -1.74 15.58 8.15
C SER A 158 -1.08 15.90 6.80
N PRO A 159 -1.61 16.87 6.03
CA PRO A 159 -0.93 17.35 4.83
C PRO A 159 0.48 17.87 5.09
N GLY A 160 0.78 18.31 6.33
CA GLY A 160 2.10 18.77 6.75
C GLY A 160 3.02 17.65 7.28
N GLY A 161 2.59 16.39 7.25
CA GLY A 161 3.41 15.24 7.65
C GLY A 161 3.38 14.87 9.13
N ALA A 162 2.58 15.55 9.96
CA ALA A 162 2.40 15.15 11.36
C ALA A 162 1.51 13.90 11.44
N TRP A 163 1.96 12.84 12.10
CA TRP A 163 1.25 11.56 12.05
C TRP A 163 0.06 11.48 13.01
N PHE A 164 -1.02 10.87 12.52
CA PHE A 164 -2.28 10.65 13.25
C PHE A 164 -2.47 9.20 13.63
N ALA A 165 -2.05 8.27 12.76
CA ALA A 165 -2.05 6.85 13.03
C ALA A 165 -0.84 6.18 12.37
N ALA A 166 -0.38 5.05 12.93
CA ALA A 166 0.71 4.26 12.40
C ALA A 166 0.36 2.76 12.44
N THR A 167 0.94 1.97 11.54
CA THR A 167 0.83 0.50 11.59
C THR A 167 1.24 -0.04 12.97
N GLY A 168 0.37 -0.87 13.55
CA GLY A 168 0.44 -1.30 14.95
C GLY A 168 -0.57 -2.43 15.22
N ASN A 169 -1.09 -2.54 16.44
CA ASN A 169 -1.88 -3.68 16.97
C ASN A 169 -3.37 -3.69 16.65
#